data_AF-A0ABD4S5R4-F1
#
_entry.id   AF-A0ABD4S5R4-F1
#
_cell.length_a   1.000
_cell.length_b   1.000
_cell.length_c   1.000
_cell.angle_alpha   90.00
_cell.angle_beta   90.00
_cell.angle_gamma   90.00
#
_symmetry.space_group_name_H-M   'P 1'
#
loop_
_entity.id
_entity.type
_entity.pdbx_description
1 polymer ?
#
loop_
_entity_poly.entity_id
_entity_poly.type
_entity_poly.pdbx_seq_one_letter_code
_entity_poly.pdbx_strand_id
1 'polypeptide(L)'
;MNKIECLFTIFSALILMYATFYFMPHLIGKNHIYGVSINQEHRDYPDFITLDKKFKKLLFIGFIVIFILVLALVFMFDKIEFSYSISIIGFLLYESILYIYIHKKVKMTKSKFCTELSQISVDSKLVIDMDFINEKNKIIKKFKILYLIPVLLTFGISIFILLNYNQLPDLITTHSTITGKPDGFMEKSYLSVFKLIGLEFCIMVLLYITSIGAIKARIKVDTNKIEESKTKNIKYLNKIGYLFFILMIMMIVQFFIVFLSLKINPNLLTVINIIMLLVIIYLMVTYINSPNLKFNSSYTPDNDEKYWIGGIIYNNPNDPSFMVDKRFGIGWTINLGNPIGKILYILIAIFLIFSLFSVIKSLLL
;
A
#
# COMPACT_ATOMS: atom_id res chain seq x y z
N MET A 1 5.63 -22.03 -17.10
CA MET A 1 5.13 -22.43 -15.77
C MET A 1 4.14 -23.57 -15.95
N ASN A 2 4.29 -24.69 -15.24
CA ASN A 2 3.33 -25.79 -15.32
C ASN A 2 2.02 -25.43 -14.57
N LYS A 3 0.92 -26.20 -14.78
CA LYS A 3 -0.39 -25.90 -14.16
C LYS A 3 -0.31 -25.87 -12.62
N ILE A 4 0.54 -26.70 -12.01
CA ILE A 4 0.70 -26.79 -10.55
C ILE A 4 1.40 -25.54 -9.99
N GLU A 5 2.51 -25.13 -10.58
CA GLU A 5 3.25 -23.91 -10.24
C GLU A 5 2.36 -22.67 -10.39
N CYS A 6 1.51 -22.65 -11.43
CA CYS A 6 0.54 -21.60 -11.61
C CYS A 6 -0.46 -21.53 -10.45
N LEU A 7 -1.08 -22.65 -10.10
CA LEU A 7 -2.02 -22.71 -8.99
C LEU A 7 -1.37 -22.28 -7.68
N PHE A 8 -0.14 -22.72 -7.42
CA PHE A 8 0.61 -22.30 -6.24
C PHE A 8 0.78 -20.77 -6.18
N THR A 9 1.11 -20.14 -7.31
CA THR A 9 1.30 -18.70 -7.41
C THR A 9 -0.02 -17.93 -7.24
N ILE A 10 -1.08 -18.36 -7.93
CA ILE A 10 -2.42 -17.74 -7.82
C ILE A 10 -2.96 -17.87 -6.40
N PHE A 11 -2.90 -19.07 -5.81
CA PHE A 11 -3.44 -19.31 -4.47
C PHE A 11 -2.67 -18.54 -3.41
N SER A 12 -1.35 -18.44 -3.52
CA SER A 12 -0.55 -17.62 -2.59
C SER A 12 -0.99 -16.15 -2.63
N ALA A 13 -1.24 -15.61 -3.83
CA ALA A 13 -1.73 -14.25 -4.00
C ALA A 13 -3.16 -14.07 -3.46
N LEU A 14 -4.08 -14.99 -3.78
CA LEU A 14 -5.47 -14.94 -3.31
C LEU A 14 -5.57 -15.10 -1.77
N ILE A 15 -4.76 -15.96 -1.16
CA ILE A 15 -4.69 -16.12 0.29
C ILE A 15 -4.21 -14.83 0.94
N LEU A 16 -3.20 -14.17 0.36
CA LEU A 16 -2.71 -12.89 0.87
C LEU A 16 -3.79 -11.81 0.78
N MET A 17 -4.49 -11.69 -0.36
CA MET A 17 -5.61 -10.76 -0.55
C MET A 17 -6.71 -11.02 0.49
N TYR A 18 -7.17 -12.27 0.60
CA TYR A 18 -8.17 -12.69 1.58
C TYR A 18 -7.76 -12.32 3.00
N ALA A 19 -6.52 -12.64 3.40
CA ALA A 19 -6.00 -12.32 4.73
C ALA A 19 -6.00 -10.81 4.98
N THR A 20 -5.59 -10.00 4.00
CA THR A 20 -5.57 -8.53 4.16
C THR A 20 -6.97 -7.96 4.42
N PHE A 21 -7.99 -8.39 3.68
CA PHE A 21 -9.37 -7.95 3.88
C PHE A 21 -10.00 -8.53 5.15
N TYR A 22 -9.68 -9.78 5.50
CA TYR A 22 -10.21 -10.44 6.70
C TYR A 22 -9.73 -9.75 7.98
N PHE A 23 -8.44 -9.44 8.07
CA PHE A 23 -7.85 -8.78 9.24
C PHE A 23 -8.04 -7.26 9.24
N MET A 24 -8.52 -6.68 8.14
CA MET A 24 -8.69 -5.24 7.93
C MET A 24 -9.29 -4.45 9.12
N PRO A 25 -10.36 -4.91 9.80
CA PRO A 25 -10.93 -4.20 10.95
C PRO A 25 -9.96 -4.02 12.14
N HIS A 26 -8.93 -4.88 12.23
CA HIS A 26 -7.87 -4.80 13.24
C HIS A 26 -6.66 -3.98 12.79
N LEU A 27 -6.54 -3.72 11.49
CA LEU A 27 -5.42 -3.01 10.87
C LEU A 27 -5.70 -1.50 10.73
N ILE A 28 -6.94 -1.08 10.93
CA ILE A 28 -7.38 0.32 10.88
C ILE A 28 -7.37 0.94 12.30
N GLY A 29 -7.19 2.26 12.37
CA GLY A 29 -7.28 3.00 13.63
C GLY A 29 -8.58 2.80 14.38
N LYS A 30 -8.52 2.88 15.71
CA LYS A 30 -9.61 2.49 16.62
C LYS A 30 -10.91 3.28 16.44
N ASN A 31 -10.85 4.42 15.75
CA ASN A 31 -11.98 5.35 15.56
C ASN A 31 -12.72 5.14 14.24
N HIS A 32 -12.46 4.04 13.52
CA HIS A 32 -13.10 3.74 12.25
C HIS A 32 -13.55 2.28 12.14
N ILE A 33 -14.68 2.08 11.46
CA ILE A 33 -15.19 0.75 11.07
C ILE A 33 -15.58 0.85 9.59
N TYR A 34 -14.95 0.04 8.73
CA TYR A 34 -15.19 0.02 7.28
C TYR A 34 -15.24 1.42 6.63
N GLY A 35 -14.33 2.32 7.01
CA GLY A 35 -14.26 3.69 6.47
C GLY A 35 -15.21 4.72 7.10
N VAL A 36 -16.07 4.30 8.03
CA VAL A 36 -16.99 5.17 8.78
C VAL A 36 -16.36 5.53 10.12
N SER A 37 -16.40 6.81 10.51
CA SER A 37 -15.84 7.27 11.78
C SER A 37 -16.83 7.01 12.92
N ILE A 38 -16.38 6.31 13.96
CA ILE A 38 -17.21 5.89 15.10
C ILE A 38 -16.42 6.11 16.38
N ASN A 39 -17.06 6.72 17.39
CA ASN A 39 -16.48 6.89 18.72
C ASN A 39 -16.36 5.52 19.39
N GLN A 40 -15.27 5.29 20.16
CA GLN A 40 -14.99 3.98 20.77
C GLN A 40 -16.16 3.42 21.58
N GLU A 41 -16.88 4.26 22.32
CA GLU A 41 -18.04 3.88 23.14
C GLU A 41 -19.11 3.12 22.34
N HIS A 42 -19.18 3.34 21.03
CA HIS A 42 -20.18 2.77 20.14
C HIS A 42 -19.59 1.68 19.22
N ARG A 43 -18.28 1.39 19.29
CA ARG A 43 -17.60 0.44 18.38
C ARG A 43 -18.05 -1.00 18.62
N ASP A 44 -18.22 -1.37 19.88
CA ASP A 44 -18.55 -2.73 20.30
C ASP A 44 -20.07 -2.97 20.38
N TYR A 45 -20.87 -2.11 19.75
CA TYR A 45 -22.31 -2.31 19.68
C TYR A 45 -22.63 -3.57 18.87
N PRO A 46 -23.64 -4.36 19.29
CA PRO A 46 -23.98 -5.64 18.66
C PRO A 46 -24.19 -5.54 17.13
N ASP A 47 -24.72 -4.42 16.65
CA ASP A 47 -24.96 -4.18 15.22
C ASP A 47 -23.66 -4.15 14.39
N PHE A 48 -22.62 -3.47 14.88
CA PHE A 48 -21.34 -3.39 14.16
C PHE A 48 -20.60 -4.72 14.20
N ILE A 49 -20.66 -5.45 15.32
CA ILE A 49 -20.11 -6.81 15.44
C ILE A 49 -20.81 -7.76 14.46
N THR A 50 -22.13 -7.64 14.31
CA THR A 50 -22.92 -8.45 13.37
C THR A 50 -22.54 -8.13 11.92
N LEU A 51 -22.31 -6.86 11.58
CA LEU A 51 -21.84 -6.46 10.26
C LEU A 51 -20.43 -6.98 9.95
N ASP A 52 -19.51 -6.95 10.91
CA ASP A 52 -18.15 -7.53 10.76
C ASP A 52 -18.21 -9.05 10.54
N LYS A 53 -18.99 -9.77 11.34
CA LYS A 53 -19.21 -11.22 11.15
C LYS A 53 -19.80 -11.51 9.77
N LYS A 54 -20.76 -10.70 9.32
CA LYS A 54 -21.37 -10.83 7.99
C LYS A 54 -20.34 -10.59 6.88
N PHE A 55 -19.52 -9.56 7.00
CA PHE A 55 -18.43 -9.29 6.05
C PHE A 55 -17.48 -10.49 5.96
N LYS A 56 -16.97 -10.99 7.09
CA LYS A 56 -16.04 -12.14 7.13
C LYS A 56 -16.63 -13.40 6.54
N LYS A 57 -17.91 -13.69 6.84
CA LYS A 57 -18.64 -14.82 6.25
C LYS A 57 -18.73 -14.71 4.73
N LEU A 58 -19.15 -13.55 4.22
CA LEU A 58 -19.25 -13.32 2.77
C LEU A 58 -17.88 -13.35 2.10
N LEU A 59 -16.85 -12.76 2.72
CA LEU A 59 -15.49 -12.80 2.22
C LEU A 59 -15.00 -14.24 2.07
N PHE A 60 -15.20 -15.08 3.09
CA PHE A 60 -14.83 -16.50 3.05
C PHE A 60 -15.58 -17.27 1.96
N ILE A 61 -16.90 -17.07 1.83
CA ILE A 61 -17.69 -17.72 0.77
C ILE A 61 -17.16 -17.31 -0.62
N GLY A 62 -16.93 -16.02 -0.84
CA GLY A 62 -16.41 -15.53 -2.12
C GLY A 62 -15.01 -16.05 -2.44
N PHE A 63 -14.14 -16.14 -1.42
CA PHE A 63 -12.83 -16.76 -1.55
C PHE A 63 -12.93 -18.22 -2.01
N ILE A 64 -13.80 -19.04 -1.39
CA ILE A 64 -14.01 -20.45 -1.78
C ILE A 64 -14.56 -20.56 -3.20
N VAL A 65 -15.54 -19.72 -3.58
CA VAL A 65 -16.12 -19.70 -4.93
C VAL A 65 -15.05 -19.39 -5.97
N ILE A 66 -14.24 -18.35 -5.74
CA ILE A 66 -13.17 -17.98 -6.66
C ILE A 66 -12.07 -19.03 -6.69
N PHE A 67 -11.72 -19.62 -5.54
CA PHE A 67 -10.76 -20.71 -5.47
C PHE A 67 -11.16 -21.89 -6.36
N ILE A 68 -12.43 -22.30 -6.31
CA ILE A 68 -12.99 -23.35 -7.17
C ILE A 68 -13.01 -22.91 -8.64
N LEU A 69 -13.39 -21.67 -8.92
CA LEU A 69 -13.37 -21.11 -10.27
C LEU A 69 -11.96 -21.14 -10.86
N VAL A 70 -10.94 -20.75 -10.10
CA VAL A 70 -9.52 -20.79 -10.52
C VAL A 70 -9.11 -22.20 -10.90
N LEU A 71 -9.45 -23.20 -10.06
CA LEU A 71 -9.17 -24.61 -10.36
C LEU A 71 -9.79 -25.01 -11.69
N ALA A 72 -11.08 -24.73 -11.88
CA ALA A 72 -11.76 -25.02 -13.15
C ALA A 72 -11.08 -24.32 -14.33
N LEU A 73 -10.79 -23.03 -14.23
CA LEU A 73 -10.16 -22.25 -15.29
C LEU A 73 -8.78 -22.77 -15.69
N VAL A 74 -7.92 -23.10 -14.72
CA VAL A 74 -6.56 -23.60 -14.99
C VAL A 74 -6.58 -24.99 -15.65
N PHE A 75 -7.53 -25.85 -15.29
CA PHE A 75 -7.62 -27.19 -15.89
C PHE A 75 -8.37 -27.18 -17.23
N MET A 76 -9.37 -26.31 -17.42
CA MET A 76 -10.16 -26.21 -18.65
C MET A 76 -9.48 -25.42 -19.77
N PHE A 77 -8.68 -24.42 -19.46
CA PHE A 77 -8.00 -23.57 -20.44
C PHE A 77 -6.49 -23.77 -20.42
N ASP A 78 -5.86 -23.83 -21.60
CA ASP A 78 -4.40 -23.94 -21.71
C ASP A 78 -3.70 -22.57 -21.63
N LYS A 79 -4.45 -21.45 -21.71
CA LYS A 79 -3.93 -20.09 -21.49
C LYS A 79 -3.81 -19.78 -19.98
N ILE A 80 -2.75 -20.28 -19.36
CA ILE A 80 -2.48 -20.16 -17.91
C ILE A 80 -2.46 -18.70 -17.42
N GLU A 81 -1.90 -17.78 -18.21
CA GLU A 81 -1.82 -16.35 -17.86
C GLU A 81 -3.20 -15.69 -17.76
N PHE A 82 -4.15 -16.12 -18.58
CA PHE A 82 -5.53 -15.64 -18.52
C PHE A 82 -6.19 -16.02 -17.19
N SER A 83 -6.04 -17.28 -16.79
CA SER A 83 -6.54 -17.79 -15.51
C SER A 83 -5.94 -17.03 -14.33
N TYR A 84 -4.66 -16.64 -14.40
CA TYR A 84 -4.04 -15.80 -13.38
C TYR A 84 -4.69 -14.41 -13.30
N SER A 85 -4.73 -13.67 -14.41
CA SER A 85 -5.23 -12.29 -14.42
C SER A 85 -6.70 -12.19 -14.03
N ILE A 86 -7.56 -13.06 -14.57
CA ILE A 86 -9.01 -13.03 -14.28
C ILE A 86 -9.30 -13.36 -12.81
N SER A 87 -8.51 -14.24 -12.20
CA SER A 87 -8.68 -14.64 -10.80
C SER A 87 -8.34 -13.50 -9.85
N ILE A 88 -7.19 -12.85 -10.05
CA ILE A 88 -6.75 -11.73 -9.21
C ILE A 88 -7.69 -10.53 -9.37
N ILE A 89 -8.00 -10.14 -10.62
CA ILE A 89 -8.90 -9.02 -10.90
C ILE A 89 -10.31 -9.32 -10.39
N GLY A 90 -10.82 -10.52 -10.64
CA GLY A 90 -12.14 -10.96 -10.22
C GLY A 90 -12.30 -10.92 -8.70
N PHE A 91 -11.29 -11.41 -7.96
CA PHE A 91 -11.33 -11.36 -6.50
C PHE A 91 -11.23 -9.94 -5.95
N LEU A 92 -10.34 -9.12 -6.52
CA LEU A 92 -10.22 -7.71 -6.12
C LEU A 92 -11.54 -6.95 -6.33
N LEU A 93 -12.22 -7.18 -7.46
CA LEU A 93 -13.54 -6.59 -7.73
C LEU A 93 -14.58 -7.09 -6.72
N TYR A 94 -14.61 -8.38 -6.42
CA TYR A 94 -15.50 -8.96 -5.43
C TYR A 94 -15.30 -8.33 -4.04
N GLU A 95 -14.04 -8.25 -3.57
CA GLU A 95 -13.69 -7.63 -2.29
C GLU A 95 -14.09 -6.15 -2.24
N SER A 96 -13.91 -5.43 -3.35
CA SER A 96 -14.31 -4.02 -3.49
C SER A 96 -15.82 -3.85 -3.40
N ILE A 97 -16.59 -4.69 -4.09
CA ILE A 97 -18.07 -4.67 -4.02
C ILE A 97 -18.55 -5.01 -2.61
N LEU A 98 -17.96 -6.04 -2.00
CA LEU A 98 -18.30 -6.47 -0.64
C LEU A 98 -18.00 -5.35 0.38
N TYR A 99 -16.86 -4.67 0.24
CA TYR A 99 -16.53 -3.50 1.04
C TYR A 99 -17.59 -2.40 0.89
N ILE A 100 -17.93 -1.99 -0.34
CA ILE A 100 -18.92 -0.92 -0.59
C ILE A 100 -20.27 -1.29 0.04
N TYR A 101 -20.69 -2.54 -0.09
CA TYR A 101 -21.92 -3.04 0.51
C TYR A 101 -21.92 -2.90 2.04
N ILE A 102 -20.85 -3.33 2.71
CA ILE A 102 -20.74 -3.25 4.18
C ILE A 102 -20.56 -1.80 4.64
N HIS A 103 -19.74 -0.99 3.96
CA HIS A 103 -19.57 0.44 4.24
C HIS A 103 -20.92 1.16 4.27
N LYS A 104 -21.77 0.95 3.25
CA LYS A 104 -23.12 1.53 3.21
C LYS A 104 -23.98 1.10 4.39
N LYS A 105 -23.92 -0.17 4.79
CA LYS A 105 -24.67 -0.69 5.95
C LYS A 105 -24.18 -0.07 7.27
N VAL A 106 -22.86 0.00 7.48
CA VAL A 106 -22.27 0.63 8.67
C VAL A 106 -22.65 2.11 8.75
N LYS A 107 -22.59 2.83 7.62
CA LYS A 107 -22.97 4.26 7.55
C LYS A 107 -24.45 4.46 7.89
N MET A 108 -25.33 3.61 7.36
CA MET A 108 -26.76 3.64 7.68
C MET A 108 -27.03 3.35 9.16
N THR A 109 -26.38 2.32 9.71
CA THR A 109 -26.47 1.98 11.14
C THR A 109 -26.03 3.16 12.02
N LYS A 110 -24.88 3.78 11.72
CA LYS A 110 -24.42 4.99 12.42
C LYS A 110 -25.46 6.12 12.36
N SER A 111 -26.04 6.38 11.19
CA SER A 111 -27.02 7.48 11.04
C SER A 111 -28.25 7.30 11.93
N LYS A 112 -28.70 6.05 12.15
CA LYS A 112 -29.81 5.75 13.06
C LYS A 112 -29.42 6.11 14.51
N PHE A 113 -28.27 5.63 14.96
CA PHE A 113 -27.76 5.94 16.30
C PHE A 113 -27.55 7.44 16.54
N CYS A 114 -26.99 8.18 15.57
CA CYS A 114 -26.81 9.63 15.69
C CYS A 114 -28.13 10.43 15.66
N THR A 115 -29.20 9.86 15.11
CA THR A 115 -30.54 10.48 15.14
C THR A 115 -31.22 10.26 16.50
N GLU A 116 -30.90 9.14 17.17
CA GLU A 116 -31.41 8.79 18.50
C GLU A 116 -30.62 9.48 19.65
N LEU A 117 -29.34 9.76 19.44
CA LEU A 117 -28.45 10.42 20.39
C LEU A 117 -28.11 11.83 19.88
N SER A 118 -28.87 12.83 20.34
CA SER A 118 -28.64 14.24 20.01
C SER A 118 -27.18 14.66 20.30
N GLN A 119 -26.49 15.01 19.19
CA GLN A 119 -25.19 15.67 19.01
C GLN A 119 -24.39 16.07 20.28
N ILE A 120 -23.32 15.33 20.57
CA ILE A 120 -22.16 15.88 21.28
C ILE A 120 -21.17 16.36 20.22
N SER A 121 -21.15 17.68 19.99
CA SER A 121 -20.08 18.34 19.26
C SER A 121 -18.79 18.23 20.09
N VAL A 122 -17.86 17.39 19.64
CA VAL A 122 -16.54 17.31 20.25
C VAL A 122 -15.76 18.55 19.83
N ASP A 123 -15.72 19.52 20.74
CA ASP A 123 -14.94 20.73 20.59
C ASP A 123 -13.46 20.38 20.72
N SER A 124 -12.80 20.16 19.58
CA SER A 124 -11.42 19.73 19.57
C SER A 124 -10.49 20.93 19.71
N LYS A 125 -9.92 21.11 20.91
CA LYS A 125 -8.83 22.07 21.12
C LYS A 125 -7.62 21.66 20.26
N LEU A 126 -7.33 22.48 19.26
CA LEU A 126 -6.16 22.30 18.39
C LEU A 126 -4.93 22.82 19.14
N VAL A 127 -4.16 21.92 19.73
CA VAL A 127 -2.89 22.26 20.42
C VAL A 127 -1.82 22.44 19.35
N ILE A 128 -1.46 23.69 19.04
CA ILE A 128 -0.32 24.02 18.18
C ILE A 128 0.91 24.17 19.08
N ASP A 129 1.78 23.16 19.07
CA ASP A 129 3.10 23.26 19.66
C ASP A 129 4.15 23.53 18.56
N MET A 130 4.80 24.69 18.65
CA MET A 130 5.78 25.15 17.65
C MET A 130 7.08 24.34 17.69
N ASP A 131 7.50 23.86 18.86
CA ASP A 131 8.74 23.07 19.00
C ASP A 131 8.58 21.70 18.37
N PHE A 132 7.44 21.05 18.58
CA PHE A 132 7.10 19.78 17.92
C PHE A 132 7.06 19.92 16.39
N ILE A 133 6.48 21.00 15.87
CA ILE A 133 6.47 21.30 14.43
C ILE A 133 7.90 21.48 13.90
N ASN A 134 8.75 22.20 14.64
CA ASN A 134 10.14 22.42 14.28
C ASN A 134 10.94 21.11 14.24
N GLU A 135 10.77 20.22 15.21
CA GLU A 135 11.39 18.90 15.22
C GLU A 135 10.93 18.03 14.04
N LYS A 136 9.62 17.98 13.77
CA LYS A 136 9.08 17.29 12.60
C LYS A 136 9.70 17.82 11.31
N ASN A 137 9.83 19.14 11.17
CA ASN A 137 10.45 19.76 10.01
C ASN A 137 11.93 19.39 9.87
N LYS A 138 12.69 19.26 10.96
CA LYS A 138 14.06 18.74 10.94
C LYS A 138 14.10 17.30 10.42
N ILE A 139 13.18 16.44 10.87
CA ILE A 139 13.07 15.05 10.39
C ILE A 139 12.74 14.99 8.90
N ILE A 140 11.79 15.81 8.43
CA ILE A 140 11.45 15.90 7.00
C ILE A 140 12.69 16.30 6.19
N LYS A 141 13.42 17.33 6.62
CA LYS A 141 14.66 17.77 5.93
C LYS A 141 15.72 16.68 5.92
N LYS A 142 15.94 16.02 7.06
CA LYS A 142 16.88 14.89 7.20
C LYS A 142 16.57 13.78 6.19
N PHE A 143 15.33 13.29 6.14
CA PHE A 143 14.98 12.20 5.22
C PHE A 143 14.91 12.63 3.77
N LYS A 144 14.53 13.89 3.47
CA LYS A 144 14.64 14.42 2.11
C LYS A 144 16.05 14.32 1.56
N ILE A 145 17.06 14.63 2.39
CA ILE A 145 18.48 14.53 2.01
C ILE A 145 18.92 13.08 1.99
N LEU A 146 18.57 12.29 3.01
CA LEU A 146 18.98 10.89 3.11
C LEU A 146 18.46 10.07 1.92
N TYR A 147 17.23 10.31 1.47
CA TYR A 147 16.63 9.64 0.32
C TYR A 147 17.21 10.08 -1.02
N LEU A 148 17.98 11.19 -1.10
CA LEU A 148 18.72 11.50 -2.32
C LEU A 148 19.87 10.52 -2.55
N ILE A 149 20.44 9.92 -1.50
CA ILE A 149 21.52 8.94 -1.61
C ILE A 149 21.09 7.76 -2.50
N PRO A 150 20.01 7.01 -2.19
CA PRO A 150 19.56 5.92 -3.05
C PRO A 150 19.23 6.40 -4.46
N VAL A 151 18.57 7.56 -4.63
CA VAL A 151 18.25 8.09 -5.97
C VAL A 151 19.51 8.36 -6.81
N LEU A 152 20.55 8.96 -6.21
CA LEU A 152 21.83 9.20 -6.87
C LEU A 152 22.59 7.90 -7.14
N LEU A 153 22.49 6.91 -6.25
CA LEU A 153 23.06 5.58 -6.48
C LEU A 153 22.36 4.85 -7.62
N THR A 154 21.04 4.92 -7.73
CA THR A 154 20.28 4.40 -8.89
C THR A 154 20.80 5.03 -10.18
N PHE A 155 21.07 6.34 -10.18
CA PHE A 155 21.64 7.03 -11.33
C PHE A 155 23.06 6.58 -11.65
N GLY A 156 23.94 6.47 -10.65
CA GLY A 156 25.30 5.96 -10.82
C GLY A 156 25.33 4.52 -11.35
N ILE A 157 24.48 3.64 -10.81
CA ILE A 157 24.34 2.24 -11.26
C ILE A 157 23.79 2.19 -12.68
N SER A 158 22.83 3.04 -13.03
CA SER A 158 22.29 3.13 -14.39
C SER A 158 23.36 3.54 -15.39
N ILE A 159 24.19 4.54 -15.07
CA ILE A 159 25.35 4.92 -15.89
C ILE A 159 26.32 3.74 -16.00
N PHE A 160 26.64 3.10 -14.88
CA PHE A 160 27.54 1.93 -14.87
C PHE A 160 27.05 0.80 -15.78
N ILE A 161 25.75 0.49 -15.75
CA ILE A 161 25.11 -0.51 -16.61
C ILE A 161 25.25 -0.12 -18.09
N LEU A 162 25.01 1.15 -18.42
CA LEU A 162 25.11 1.64 -19.80
C LEU A 162 26.56 1.64 -20.32
N LEU A 163 27.53 2.03 -19.49
CA LEU A 163 28.96 1.98 -19.84
C LEU A 163 29.46 0.55 -20.04
N ASN A 164 28.88 -0.42 -19.32
CA ASN A 164 29.22 -1.84 -19.43
C ASN A 164 28.20 -2.62 -20.25
N TYR A 165 27.43 -1.96 -21.13
CA TYR A 165 26.34 -2.59 -21.88
C TYR A 165 26.79 -3.85 -22.64
N ASN A 166 27.99 -3.82 -23.24
CA ASN A 166 28.54 -4.95 -23.99
C ASN A 166 28.86 -6.18 -23.12
N GLN A 167 29.09 -5.98 -21.81
CA GLN A 167 29.37 -7.07 -20.86
C GLN A 167 28.09 -7.67 -20.26
N LEU A 168 26.93 -7.06 -20.52
CA LEU A 168 25.66 -7.57 -20.03
C LEU A 168 25.31 -8.90 -20.71
N PRO A 169 24.70 -9.85 -19.98
CA PRO A 169 24.16 -11.07 -20.56
C PRO A 169 23.20 -10.79 -21.71
N ASP A 170 23.16 -11.69 -22.70
CA ASP A 170 22.20 -11.59 -23.81
C ASP A 170 20.75 -11.80 -23.34
N LEU A 171 20.57 -12.52 -22.23
CA LEU A 171 19.29 -12.71 -21.55
C LEU A 171 19.34 -12.09 -20.16
N ILE A 172 18.46 -11.12 -19.92
CA ILE A 172 18.30 -10.44 -18.64
C ILE A 172 17.14 -11.09 -17.88
N THR A 173 17.40 -11.55 -16.66
CA THR A 173 16.36 -12.10 -15.78
C THR A 173 15.41 -10.99 -15.33
N THR A 174 14.12 -11.12 -15.63
CA THR A 174 13.08 -10.15 -15.22
C THR A 174 12.15 -10.69 -14.14
N HIS A 175 12.07 -12.01 -14.00
CA HIS A 175 11.32 -12.67 -12.94
C HIS A 175 12.12 -13.85 -12.39
N SER A 176 11.95 -14.12 -11.10
CA SER A 176 12.55 -15.26 -10.42
C SER A 176 11.55 -15.92 -9.50
N THR A 177 11.62 -17.24 -9.40
CA THR A 177 10.78 -18.01 -8.47
C THR A 177 11.14 -17.71 -7.01
N ILE A 178 10.33 -18.20 -6.08
CA ILE A 178 10.60 -18.08 -4.63
C ILE A 178 11.90 -18.76 -4.19
N THR A 179 12.44 -19.69 -4.99
CA THR A 179 13.75 -20.33 -4.75
C THR A 179 14.91 -19.58 -5.39
N GLY A 180 14.63 -18.40 -5.97
CA GLY A 180 15.62 -17.54 -6.62
C GLY A 180 16.04 -18.01 -8.01
N LYS A 181 15.39 -19.04 -8.56
CA LYS A 181 15.66 -19.51 -9.93
C LYS A 181 14.99 -18.58 -10.95
N PRO A 182 15.73 -18.07 -11.94
CA PRO A 182 15.16 -17.31 -13.05
C PRO A 182 14.14 -18.13 -13.86
N ASP A 183 12.96 -17.59 -14.08
CA ASP A 183 11.88 -18.20 -14.88
C ASP A 183 11.22 -17.19 -15.85
N GLY A 184 11.56 -15.89 -15.74
CA GLY A 184 11.19 -14.87 -16.72
C GLY A 184 12.42 -14.15 -17.23
N PHE A 185 12.52 -14.01 -18.56
CA PHE A 185 13.68 -13.45 -19.24
C PHE A 185 13.27 -12.41 -20.27
N MET A 186 14.19 -11.50 -20.55
CA MET A 186 14.06 -10.51 -21.60
C MET A 186 15.35 -10.45 -22.41
N GLU A 187 15.23 -10.37 -23.73
CA GLU A 187 16.38 -10.21 -24.62
C GLU A 187 17.05 -8.85 -24.43
N LYS A 188 18.38 -8.85 -24.46
CA LYS A 188 19.19 -7.64 -24.37
C LYS A 188 19.02 -6.78 -25.62
N SER A 189 18.57 -5.56 -25.40
CA SER A 189 18.52 -4.47 -26.37
C SER A 189 18.63 -3.16 -25.60
N TYR A 190 19.00 -2.07 -26.28
CA TYR A 190 19.00 -0.75 -25.64
C TYR A 190 17.62 -0.42 -25.06
N LEU A 191 16.55 -0.72 -25.82
CA LEU A 191 15.18 -0.46 -25.38
C LEU A 191 14.82 -1.25 -24.11
N SER A 192 15.20 -2.52 -24.02
CA SER A 192 14.90 -3.36 -22.85
C SER A 192 15.68 -2.89 -21.61
N VAL A 193 16.96 -2.53 -21.77
CA VAL A 193 17.77 -1.97 -20.67
C VAL A 193 17.23 -0.63 -20.19
N PHE A 194 16.90 0.29 -21.11
CA PHE A 194 16.31 1.59 -20.76
C PHE A 194 14.94 1.45 -20.10
N LYS A 195 14.11 0.46 -20.50
CA LYS A 195 12.84 0.18 -19.84
C LYS A 195 13.02 -0.25 -18.38
N LEU A 196 13.98 -1.13 -18.09
CA LEU A 196 14.27 -1.56 -16.71
C LEU A 196 14.79 -0.41 -15.86
N ILE A 197 15.75 0.37 -16.40
CA ILE A 197 16.25 1.59 -15.75
C ILE A 197 15.09 2.56 -15.46
N GLY A 198 14.25 2.83 -16.46
CA GLY A 198 13.11 3.75 -16.31
C GLY A 198 12.09 3.27 -15.28
N LEU A 199 11.80 1.97 -15.24
CA LEU A 199 10.91 1.38 -14.25
C LEU A 199 11.48 1.51 -12.84
N GLU A 200 12.77 1.22 -12.65
CA GLU A 200 13.44 1.41 -11.36
C GLU A 200 13.36 2.87 -10.90
N PHE A 201 13.67 3.82 -11.79
CA PHE A 201 13.52 5.25 -11.46
C PHE A 201 12.08 5.62 -11.09
N CYS A 202 11.08 5.11 -11.81
CA CYS A 202 9.68 5.36 -11.49
C CYS A 202 9.32 4.84 -10.10
N ILE A 203 9.70 3.59 -9.77
CA ILE A 203 9.47 2.99 -8.45
C ILE A 203 10.20 3.80 -7.37
N MET A 204 11.44 4.19 -7.62
CA MET A 204 12.23 4.97 -6.67
C MET A 204 11.66 6.36 -6.39
N VAL A 205 11.18 7.06 -7.43
CA VAL A 205 10.49 8.36 -7.27
C VAL A 205 9.18 8.19 -6.52
N LEU A 206 8.38 7.15 -6.83
CA LEU A 206 7.15 6.86 -6.11
C LEU A 206 7.42 6.55 -4.63
N LEU A 207 8.46 5.76 -4.33
CA LEU A 207 8.86 5.44 -2.96
C LEU A 207 9.38 6.68 -2.21
N TYR A 208 10.12 7.57 -2.88
CA TYR A 208 10.51 8.88 -2.33
C TYR A 208 9.29 9.74 -1.99
N ILE A 209 8.35 9.90 -2.92
CA ILE A 209 7.15 10.74 -2.72
C ILE A 209 6.28 10.19 -1.60
N THR A 210 6.04 8.88 -1.59
CA THR A 210 5.20 8.23 -0.57
C THR A 210 5.86 8.23 0.81
N SER A 211 7.16 8.01 0.92
CA SER A 211 7.88 8.06 2.21
C SER A 211 7.92 9.48 2.79
N ILE A 212 8.20 10.50 1.98
CA ILE A 212 8.13 11.90 2.40
C ILE A 212 6.68 12.30 2.72
N GLY A 213 5.71 11.84 1.93
CA GLY A 213 4.29 12.04 2.17
C GLY A 213 3.83 11.44 3.50
N ALA A 214 4.29 10.23 3.83
CA ALA A 214 4.04 9.54 5.09
C ALA A 214 4.61 10.30 6.30
N ILE A 215 5.86 10.79 6.21
CA ILE A 215 6.47 11.58 7.29
C ILE A 215 5.78 12.96 7.45
N LYS A 216 5.32 13.53 6.33
CA LYS A 216 4.58 14.81 6.31
C LYS A 216 3.14 14.69 6.77
N ALA A 217 2.53 13.51 6.68
CA ALA A 217 1.14 13.26 7.05
C ALA A 217 0.84 13.85 8.44
N ARG A 218 -0.41 14.27 8.64
CA ARG A 218 -0.83 14.90 9.90
C ARG A 218 -0.56 13.95 11.05
N ILE A 219 -0.04 14.50 12.15
CA ILE A 219 0.23 13.74 13.36
C ILE A 219 -0.82 14.11 14.37
N LYS A 220 -1.36 13.10 15.04
CA LYS A 220 -2.34 13.29 16.11
C LYS A 220 -1.62 13.13 17.45
N VAL A 221 -1.93 14.03 18.38
CA VAL A 221 -1.34 14.06 19.72
C VAL A 221 -2.38 13.60 20.72
N ASP A 222 -1.99 12.75 21.66
CA ASP A 222 -2.86 12.35 22.78
C ASP A 222 -3.16 13.58 23.64
N THR A 223 -4.45 13.94 23.74
CA THR A 223 -4.89 15.14 24.49
C THR A 223 -4.65 15.02 26.00
N ASN A 224 -4.55 13.79 26.52
CA ASN A 224 -4.36 13.53 27.94
C ASN A 224 -2.87 13.40 28.32
N LYS A 225 -2.00 13.08 27.36
CA LYS A 225 -0.55 12.84 27.57
C LYS A 225 0.29 13.48 26.46
N ILE A 226 0.24 14.80 26.39
CA ILE A 226 0.83 15.60 25.29
C ILE A 226 2.33 15.32 25.11
N GLU A 227 3.16 15.50 26.14
CA GLU A 227 4.62 15.36 26.03
C GLU A 227 5.09 13.94 25.68
N GLU A 228 4.47 12.93 26.31
CA GLU A 228 4.76 11.53 26.01
C GLU A 228 4.35 11.20 24.57
N SER A 229 3.21 11.72 24.10
CA SER A 229 2.74 11.53 22.74
C SER A 229 3.64 12.19 21.70
N LYS A 230 4.13 13.42 21.94
CA LYS A 230 5.09 14.09 21.07
C LYS A 230 6.35 13.25 20.90
N THR A 231 6.94 12.81 22.01
CA THR A 231 8.16 11.98 21.99
C THR A 231 7.94 10.67 21.22
N LYS A 232 6.81 9.99 21.43
CA LYS A 232 6.45 8.78 20.68
C LYS A 232 6.28 9.04 19.20
N ASN A 233 5.67 10.16 18.82
CA ASN A 233 5.51 10.56 17.43
C ASN A 233 6.87 10.83 16.75
N ILE A 234 7.79 11.52 17.41
CA ILE A 234 9.14 11.77 16.89
C ILE A 234 9.93 10.46 16.66
N LYS A 235 9.87 9.52 17.60
CA LYS A 235 10.47 8.18 17.45
C LYS A 235 9.83 7.42 16.30
N TYR A 236 8.50 7.46 16.19
CA TYR A 236 7.75 6.85 15.11
C TYR A 236 8.15 7.39 13.73
N LEU A 237 8.22 8.71 13.55
CA LEU A 237 8.61 9.35 12.29
C LEU A 237 10.04 8.97 11.86
N ASN A 238 10.98 8.96 12.81
CA ASN A 238 12.34 8.50 12.50
C ASN A 238 12.34 7.03 12.08
N LYS A 239 11.59 6.19 12.81
CA LYS A 239 11.53 4.76 12.52
C LYS A 239 10.97 4.46 11.13
N ILE A 240 9.81 5.02 10.77
CA ILE A 240 9.26 4.83 9.41
C ILE A 240 10.21 5.39 8.36
N GLY A 241 10.88 6.52 8.64
CA GLY A 241 11.80 7.14 7.72
C GLY A 241 13.00 6.24 7.40
N TYR A 242 13.59 5.61 8.42
CA TYR A 242 14.67 4.65 8.24
C TYR A 242 14.21 3.35 7.57
N LEU A 243 13.01 2.87 7.86
CA LEU A 243 12.47 1.67 7.20
C LEU A 243 12.27 1.90 5.70
N PHE A 244 11.74 3.06 5.29
CA PHE A 244 11.69 3.44 3.88
C PHE A 244 13.08 3.56 3.27
N PHE A 245 14.05 4.14 3.99
CA PHE A 245 15.44 4.21 3.50
C PHE A 245 16.03 2.83 3.23
N ILE A 246 15.83 1.88 4.16
CA ILE A 246 16.30 0.49 4.01
C ILE A 246 15.63 -0.15 2.79
N LEU A 247 14.32 0.01 2.62
CA LEU A 247 13.60 -0.51 1.45
C LEU A 247 14.16 0.07 0.14
N MET A 248 14.43 1.38 0.10
CA MET A 248 15.05 2.05 -1.06
C MET A 248 16.43 1.46 -1.40
N ILE A 249 17.27 1.21 -0.40
CA ILE A 249 18.60 0.59 -0.61
C ILE A 249 18.45 -0.86 -1.09
N MET A 250 17.52 -1.63 -0.52
CA MET A 250 17.27 -3.02 -0.93
C MET A 250 16.79 -3.12 -2.38
N MET A 251 15.92 -2.20 -2.82
CA MET A 251 15.47 -2.12 -4.22
C MET A 251 16.64 -1.88 -5.17
N ILE A 252 17.55 -0.97 -4.83
CA ILE A 252 18.75 -0.70 -5.64
C ILE A 252 19.66 -1.92 -5.73
N VAL A 253 19.85 -2.64 -4.62
CA VAL A 253 20.65 -3.87 -4.60
C VAL A 253 20.01 -4.92 -5.51
N GLN A 254 18.68 -5.11 -5.44
CA GLN A 254 17.96 -6.02 -6.34
C GLN A 254 18.08 -5.59 -7.80
N PHE A 255 17.92 -4.30 -8.09
CA PHE A 255 18.07 -3.74 -9.43
C PHE A 255 19.47 -4.04 -10.00
N PHE A 256 20.52 -3.86 -9.21
CA PHE A 256 21.88 -4.20 -9.63
C PHE A 256 22.07 -5.70 -9.86
N ILE A 257 21.51 -6.54 -8.99
CA ILE A 257 21.57 -8.01 -9.10
C ILE A 257 20.90 -8.51 -10.38
N VAL A 258 19.80 -7.90 -10.82
CA VAL A 258 19.08 -8.27 -12.07
C VAL A 258 20.03 -8.29 -13.27
N PHE A 259 20.90 -7.29 -13.40
CA PHE A 259 21.89 -7.21 -14.49
C PHE A 259 23.11 -8.11 -14.31
N LEU A 260 23.34 -8.62 -13.10
CA LEU A 260 24.40 -9.59 -12.77
C LEU A 260 23.90 -11.05 -12.76
N SER A 261 22.58 -11.26 -12.84
CA SER A 261 21.85 -12.42 -12.30
C SER A 261 22.33 -13.80 -12.76
N LEU A 262 22.96 -13.93 -13.93
CA LEU A 262 23.52 -15.21 -14.38
C LEU A 262 24.78 -15.66 -13.60
N LYS A 263 25.37 -14.80 -12.77
CA LYS A 263 26.58 -15.10 -11.98
C LYS A 263 26.32 -15.22 -10.47
N ILE A 264 25.09 -15.00 -10.02
CA ILE A 264 24.76 -14.86 -8.60
C ILE A 264 24.08 -16.13 -8.09
N ASN A 265 24.43 -16.55 -6.87
CA ASN A 265 23.80 -17.68 -6.21
C ASN A 265 22.30 -17.40 -5.97
N PRO A 266 21.38 -18.24 -6.48
CA PRO A 266 19.93 -18.03 -6.34
C PRO A 266 19.46 -17.97 -4.87
N ASN A 267 20.19 -18.61 -3.95
CA ASN A 267 19.90 -18.53 -2.52
C ASN A 267 20.06 -17.11 -1.97
N LEU A 268 21.02 -16.32 -2.50
CA LEU A 268 21.24 -14.94 -2.07
C LEU A 268 20.05 -14.05 -2.42
N LEU A 269 19.50 -14.20 -3.64
CA LEU A 269 18.33 -13.45 -4.08
C LEU A 269 17.10 -13.79 -3.21
N THR A 270 16.94 -15.07 -2.88
CA THR A 270 15.87 -15.55 -1.98
C THR A 270 15.98 -14.91 -0.60
N VAL A 271 17.18 -14.88 -0.02
CA VAL A 271 17.44 -14.24 1.29
C VAL A 271 17.11 -12.75 1.25
N ILE A 272 17.53 -12.03 0.21
CA ILE A 272 17.23 -10.60 0.05
C ILE A 272 15.71 -10.37 -0.03
N ASN A 273 14.99 -11.19 -0.80
CA ASN A 273 13.53 -11.11 -0.94
C ASN A 273 12.81 -11.35 0.41
N ILE A 274 13.26 -12.34 1.19
CA ILE A 274 12.71 -12.63 2.52
C ILE A 274 12.98 -11.44 3.47
N ILE A 275 14.20 -10.91 3.50
CA ILE A 275 14.52 -9.75 4.35
C ILE A 275 13.66 -8.55 3.94
N MET A 276 13.48 -8.30 2.64
CA MET A 276 12.67 -7.20 2.15
C MET A 276 11.22 -7.33 2.61
N LEU A 277 10.65 -8.54 2.50
CA LEU A 277 9.31 -8.85 3.01
C LEU A 277 9.21 -8.60 4.52
N LEU A 278 10.21 -9.01 5.31
CA LEU A 278 10.24 -8.76 6.75
C LEU A 278 10.31 -7.27 7.09
N VAL A 279 11.06 -6.47 6.32
CA VAL A 279 11.11 -5.01 6.48
C VAL A 279 9.76 -4.37 6.16
N ILE A 280 9.06 -4.84 5.11
CA ILE A 280 7.71 -4.39 4.77
C ILE A 280 6.73 -4.72 5.91
N ILE A 281 6.75 -5.96 6.41
CA ILE A 281 5.90 -6.38 7.54
C ILE A 281 6.21 -5.53 8.77
N TYR A 282 7.48 -5.26 9.06
CA TYR A 282 7.87 -4.43 10.19
C TYR A 282 7.46 -2.96 10.04
N LEU A 283 7.47 -2.43 8.81
CA LEU A 283 6.91 -1.11 8.50
C LEU A 283 5.39 -1.09 8.74
N MET A 284 4.66 -2.12 8.31
CA MET A 284 3.23 -2.26 8.57
C MET A 284 2.93 -2.33 10.07
N VAL A 285 3.64 -3.18 10.81
CA VAL A 285 3.50 -3.29 12.28
C VAL A 285 3.83 -1.97 12.97
N THR A 286 4.84 -1.24 12.48
CA THR A 286 5.19 0.09 12.99
C THR A 286 4.07 1.09 12.73
N TYR A 287 3.43 1.06 11.55
CA TYR A 287 2.27 1.89 11.24
C TYR A 287 1.07 1.57 12.13
N ILE A 288 0.71 0.29 12.28
CA ILE A 288 -0.43 -0.16 13.10
C ILE A 288 -0.27 0.27 14.57
N ASN A 289 0.97 0.26 15.07
CA ASN A 289 1.30 0.70 16.43
C ASN A 289 1.55 2.21 16.55
N SER A 290 1.27 2.99 15.50
CA SER A 290 1.51 4.43 15.52
C SER A 290 0.63 5.16 16.53
N PRO A 291 1.09 6.29 17.11
CA PRO A 291 0.26 7.10 18.00
C PRO A 291 -1.00 7.65 17.31
N ASN A 292 -0.96 7.87 16.00
CA ASN A 292 -2.07 8.39 15.19
C ASN A 292 -3.32 7.49 15.20
N LEU A 293 -3.15 6.18 15.41
CA LEU A 293 -4.25 5.21 15.37
C LEU A 293 -4.90 4.96 16.74
N LYS A 294 -4.42 5.65 17.79
CA LYS A 294 -4.95 5.55 19.16
C LYS A 294 -6.24 6.35 19.34
N PHE A 295 -7.02 5.97 20.34
CA PHE A 295 -8.34 6.59 20.60
C PHE A 295 -8.25 8.06 21.00
N ASN A 296 -7.42 8.39 21.99
CA ASN A 296 -7.24 9.75 22.53
C ASN A 296 -6.53 10.73 21.57
N SER A 297 -6.35 10.34 20.31
CA SER A 297 -5.71 11.15 19.31
C SER A 297 -6.54 12.41 19.04
N SER A 298 -5.90 13.58 19.02
CA SER A 298 -6.52 14.85 18.64
C SER A 298 -7.31 14.76 17.33
N TYR A 299 -8.47 15.42 17.27
CA TYR A 299 -9.25 15.55 16.04
C TYR A 299 -8.46 16.29 14.95
N THR A 300 -8.58 15.84 13.71
CA THR A 300 -8.00 16.48 12.54
C THR A 300 -9.02 16.56 11.40
N PRO A 301 -8.87 17.45 10.40
CA PRO A 301 -9.86 17.60 9.31
C PRO A 301 -10.18 16.30 8.56
N ASP A 302 -9.23 15.37 8.49
CA ASP A 302 -9.41 14.02 7.94
C ASP A 302 -10.34 13.12 8.77
N ASN A 303 -10.83 13.56 9.94
CA ASN A 303 -11.91 12.95 10.70
C ASN A 303 -13.31 13.38 10.23
N ASP A 304 -13.46 14.46 9.47
CA ASP A 304 -14.75 14.88 8.92
C ASP A 304 -15.19 13.97 7.76
N GLU A 305 -16.33 13.30 7.90
CA GLU A 305 -16.81 12.30 6.94
C GLU A 305 -17.20 12.89 5.59
N LYS A 306 -17.54 14.17 5.51
CA LYS A 306 -17.98 14.80 4.27
C LYS A 306 -16.90 14.81 3.17
N TYR A 307 -15.64 14.74 3.57
CA TYR A 307 -14.49 14.71 2.66
C TYR A 307 -14.10 13.29 2.21
N TRP A 308 -14.78 12.24 2.69
CA TRP A 308 -14.46 10.86 2.36
C TRP A 308 -15.47 10.25 1.40
N ILE A 309 -15.03 10.01 0.17
CA ILE A 309 -15.81 9.32 -0.87
C ILE A 309 -15.71 7.81 -0.62
N GLY A 310 -16.83 7.22 -0.21
CA GLY A 310 -16.94 5.79 0.09
C GLY A 310 -16.03 5.31 1.23
N GLY A 311 -15.52 6.21 2.08
CA GLY A 311 -14.61 5.84 3.18
C GLY A 311 -13.19 5.46 2.74
N ILE A 312 -12.85 5.59 1.44
CA ILE A 312 -11.54 5.22 0.88
C ILE A 312 -10.79 6.44 0.34
N ILE A 313 -11.47 7.29 -0.45
CA ILE A 313 -10.83 8.41 -1.14
C ILE A 313 -11.08 9.68 -0.35
N TYR A 314 -10.02 10.32 0.12
CA TYR A 314 -10.09 11.62 0.78
C TYR A 314 -10.01 12.75 -0.25
N ASN A 315 -10.97 13.66 -0.21
CA ASN A 315 -11.06 14.80 -1.11
C ASN A 315 -11.41 16.07 -0.31
N ASN A 316 -10.38 16.81 0.10
CA ASN A 316 -10.54 18.10 0.74
C ASN A 316 -9.62 19.15 0.07
N PRO A 317 -10.16 20.00 -0.82
CA PRO A 317 -9.39 21.06 -1.48
C PRO A 317 -8.81 22.11 -0.51
N ASN A 318 -9.43 22.28 0.66
CA ASN A 318 -8.99 23.23 1.68
C ASN A 318 -7.91 22.65 2.62
N ASP A 319 -7.61 21.35 2.50
CA ASP A 319 -6.53 20.71 3.25
C ASP A 319 -5.24 20.71 2.43
N PRO A 320 -4.20 21.46 2.84
CA PRO A 320 -2.93 21.51 2.11
C PRO A 320 -2.15 20.20 2.19
N SER A 321 -2.56 19.24 3.03
CA SER A 321 -1.89 17.95 3.18
C SER A 321 -1.95 17.14 1.89
N PHE A 322 -0.79 16.66 1.43
CA PHE A 322 -0.70 15.77 0.28
C PHE A 322 -1.23 14.36 0.61
N MET A 323 -0.95 13.85 1.81
CA MET A 323 -1.39 12.54 2.27
C MET A 323 -2.01 12.61 3.67
N VAL A 324 -2.97 11.73 3.92
CA VAL A 324 -3.66 11.55 5.20
C VAL A 324 -3.75 10.06 5.55
N ASP A 325 -3.98 9.72 6.81
CA ASP A 325 -4.14 8.33 7.24
C ASP A 325 -5.37 7.69 6.57
N LYS A 326 -5.26 6.42 6.14
CA LYS A 326 -6.39 5.68 5.58
C LYS A 326 -7.43 5.39 6.66
N ARG A 327 -8.71 5.48 6.28
CA ARG A 327 -9.84 4.95 7.08
C ARG A 327 -10.19 3.50 6.76
N PHE A 328 -9.59 2.96 5.70
CA PHE A 328 -9.68 1.58 5.29
C PHE A 328 -8.32 1.13 4.76
N GLY A 329 -7.63 0.24 5.46
CA GLY A 329 -6.28 -0.19 5.11
C GLY A 329 -5.20 0.24 6.07
N ILE A 330 -4.00 -0.24 5.76
CA ILE A 330 -2.75 0.19 6.39
C ILE A 330 -2.16 1.33 5.55
N GLY A 331 -1.64 2.34 6.25
CA GLY A 331 -0.87 3.43 5.67
C GLY A 331 -1.72 4.65 5.30
N TRP A 332 -1.24 5.37 4.30
CA TRP A 332 -1.75 6.69 3.94
C TRP A 332 -2.42 6.70 2.57
N THR A 333 -3.37 7.60 2.38
CA THR A 333 -4.01 7.90 1.09
C THR A 333 -3.66 9.31 0.64
N ILE A 334 -3.68 9.52 -0.68
CA ILE A 334 -3.43 10.83 -1.28
C ILE A 334 -4.72 11.66 -1.18
N ASN A 335 -4.59 12.94 -0.81
CA ASN A 335 -5.69 13.87 -0.86
C ASN A 335 -5.98 14.24 -2.32
N LEU A 336 -7.10 13.75 -2.87
CA LEU A 336 -7.58 14.10 -4.21
C LEU A 336 -7.87 15.60 -4.37
N GLY A 337 -8.14 16.30 -3.26
CA GLY A 337 -8.35 17.75 -3.27
C GLY A 337 -7.07 18.55 -3.52
N ASN A 338 -5.90 17.96 -3.24
CA ASN A 338 -4.60 18.59 -3.42
C ASN A 338 -4.21 18.63 -4.92
N PRO A 339 -3.65 19.74 -5.45
CA PRO A 339 -3.26 19.84 -6.85
C PRO A 339 -2.31 18.73 -7.34
N ILE A 340 -1.28 18.40 -6.54
CA ILE A 340 -0.34 17.32 -6.85
C ILE A 340 -1.06 15.96 -6.76
N GLY A 341 -1.96 15.83 -5.78
CA GLY A 341 -2.80 14.64 -5.64
C GLY A 341 -3.63 14.37 -6.89
N LYS A 342 -4.30 15.39 -7.45
CA LYS A 342 -5.07 15.27 -8.70
C LYS A 342 -4.23 14.76 -9.86
N ILE A 343 -3.05 15.34 -10.07
CA ILE A 343 -2.12 14.91 -11.12
C ILE A 343 -1.77 13.43 -10.94
N LEU A 344 -1.43 13.02 -9.71
CA LEU A 344 -1.06 11.63 -9.43
C LEU A 344 -2.23 10.65 -9.66
N TYR A 345 -3.46 11.01 -9.28
CA TYR A 345 -4.65 10.23 -9.58
C TYR A 345 -4.89 10.08 -11.09
N ILE A 346 -4.71 11.15 -11.87
CA ILE A 346 -4.83 11.10 -13.34
C ILE A 346 -3.76 10.18 -13.93
N LEU A 347 -2.51 10.29 -13.48
CA LEU A 347 -1.42 9.42 -13.95
C LEU A 347 -1.69 7.95 -13.63
N ILE A 348 -2.16 7.66 -12.42
CA ILE A 348 -2.56 6.29 -12.02
C ILE A 348 -3.70 5.80 -12.90
N ALA A 349 -4.73 6.62 -13.17
CA ALA A 349 -5.84 6.24 -14.03
C ALA A 349 -5.39 5.93 -15.46
N ILE A 350 -4.53 6.77 -16.05
CA ILE A 350 -3.95 6.54 -17.38
C ILE A 350 -3.13 5.25 -17.40
N PHE A 351 -2.29 5.02 -16.39
CA PHE A 351 -1.49 3.80 -16.28
C PHE A 351 -2.38 2.54 -16.20
N LEU A 352 -3.44 2.58 -15.39
CA LEU A 352 -4.39 1.47 -15.28
C LEU A 352 -5.14 1.20 -16.58
N ILE A 353 -5.57 2.25 -17.29
CA ILE A 353 -6.22 2.11 -18.62
C ILE A 353 -5.26 1.48 -19.62
N PHE A 354 -4.00 1.95 -19.67
CA PHE A 354 -3.00 1.39 -20.57
C PHE A 354 -2.68 -0.08 -20.24
N SER A 355 -2.53 -0.41 -18.95
CA SER A 355 -2.33 -1.78 -18.49
C SER A 355 -3.50 -2.68 -18.87
N LEU A 356 -4.74 -2.22 -18.63
CA LEU A 356 -5.94 -2.95 -19.02
C LEU A 356 -6.01 -3.18 -20.53
N PHE A 357 -5.71 -2.16 -21.34
CA PHE A 357 -5.65 -2.29 -22.79
C PHE A 357 -4.59 -3.31 -23.22
N SER A 358 -3.41 -3.30 -22.61
CA SER A 358 -2.35 -4.28 -22.88
C SER A 358 -2.81 -5.70 -22.58
N VAL A 359 -3.48 -5.91 -21.45
CA VAL A 359 -4.04 -7.22 -21.07
C VAL A 359 -5.13 -7.65 -22.04
N ILE A 360 -6.06 -6.77 -22.41
CA ILE A 360 -7.11 -7.11 -23.39
C ILE A 360 -6.51 -7.47 -24.74
N LYS A 361 -5.50 -6.72 -25.20
CA LYS A 361 -4.81 -6.99 -26.46
C LYS A 361 -4.11 -8.35 -26.44
N SER A 362 -3.45 -8.72 -25.34
CA SER A 362 -2.83 -10.05 -25.20
C SER A 362 -3.84 -11.19 -25.10
N LEU A 363 -5.11 -10.90 -24.80
CA LEU A 363 -6.18 -11.90 -24.77
C LEU A 363 -6.85 -12.09 -26.13
N LEU A 364 -6.93 -11.03 -26.95
CA LEU A 364 -7.54 -11.05 -28.28
C LEU A 364 -6.58 -11.55 -29.37
N LEU A 365 -5.27 -11.47 -29.15
CA LEU A 365 -4.23 -12.08 -29.97
C LEU A 365 -3.86 -13.46 -29.41
#